data_AF-A0A1G2CM88-F1
#
_entry.id   AF-A0A1G2CM88-F1
#
_cell.length_a   1.000
_cell.length_b   1.000
_cell.length_c   1.000
_cell.angle_alpha   90.00
_cell.angle_beta   90.00
_cell.angle_gamma   90.00
#
_symmetry.space_group_name_H-M   'P 1'
#
loop_
_entity.id
_entity.type
_entity.pdbx_description
1 polymer ?
#
loop_
_entity_poly.entity_id
_entity_poly.type
_entity_poly.pdbx_seq_one_letter_code
_entity_poly.pdbx_strand_id
1 'polypeptide(L)' 'MERPPSPEDIKLRIEALFIELKKYAIEQFPEELQEQLDYEWYAAVEGAKNCKEENRGEALEYLHWYVDKLSRTPKKK' A
#
# COMPACT_ATOMS: atom_id res chain seq x y z
N MET A 1 -3.76 27.50 9.35
CA MET A 1 -3.08 26.65 8.36
C MET A 1 -2.76 25.35 9.06
N GLU A 2 -3.41 24.25 8.69
CA GLU A 2 -3.00 22.93 9.17
C GLU A 2 -1.57 22.68 8.70
N ARG A 3 -0.68 22.28 9.62
CA ARG A 3 0.72 22.00 9.25
C ARG A 3 0.72 20.77 8.34
N PRO A 4 1.50 20.77 7.25
CA PRO A 4 1.66 19.57 6.44
C PRO A 4 2.17 18.43 7.34
N PRO A 5 1.69 17.18 7.15
CA PRO A 5 2.09 16.06 7.97
C PRO A 5 3.60 15.85 7.90
N SER A 6 4.21 15.53 9.03
CA SER A 6 5.65 15.26 9.09
C SER A 6 5.97 13.98 8.32
N PRO A 7 7.21 13.80 7.83
CA PRO A 7 7.62 12.54 7.19
C PRO A 7 7.36 11.30 8.07
N GLU A 8 7.51 11.42 9.39
CA GLU A 8 7.15 10.36 10.36
C GLU A 8 5.65 10.07 10.40
N ASP A 9 4.78 11.09 10.37
CA ASP A 9 3.33 10.90 10.34
C ASP A 9 2.90 10.17 9.06
N ILE A 10 3.53 10.50 7.93
CA ILE A 10 3.29 9.83 6.65
C ILE A 10 3.74 8.38 6.72
N LYS A 11 4.92 8.11 7.29
CA LYS A 11 5.44 6.76 7.47
C LYS A 11 4.51 5.91 8.34
N LEU A 12 4.06 6.44 9.48
CA LEU A 12 3.14 5.75 10.39
C LEU A 12 1.79 5.44 9.73
N ARG A 13 1.25 6.37 8.93
CA ARG A 13 0.01 6.15 8.17
C ARG A 13 0.17 5.07 7.12
N ILE A 14 1.31 5.01 6.43
CA ILE A 14 1.61 3.96 5.46
C ILE A 14 1.74 2.59 6.14
N GLU A 15 2.40 2.51 7.30
CA GLU A 15 2.51 1.27 8.08
C GLU A 15 1.15 0.79 8.60
N ALA A 16 0.29 1.71 9.07
CA ALA A 16 -1.07 1.36 9.48
C ALA A 16 -1.89 0.77 8.32
N LEU A 17 -1.86 1.42 7.15
CA LEU A 17 -2.53 0.93 5.94
C LEU A 17 -2.02 -0.44 5.51
N PHE A 18 -0.72 -0.70 5.65
CA PHE A 18 -0.16 -2.02 5.35
C PHE A 18 -0.77 -3.12 6.21
N ILE A 19 -0.87 -2.88 7.52
CA ILE A 19 -1.41 -3.85 8.47
C ILE A 19 -2.86 -4.16 8.15
N GLU A 20 -3.67 -3.14 7.84
CA GLU A 20 -5.07 -3.32 7.45
C GLU A 20 -5.19 -4.12 6.15
N LEU A 21 -4.37 -3.79 5.15
CA LEU A 21 -4.37 -4.46 3.87
C LEU A 21 -3.90 -5.92 3.97
N LYS A 22 -2.93 -6.19 4.85
CA LYS A 22 -2.45 -7.55 5.12
C LYS A 22 -3.51 -8.39 5.82
N LYS A 23 -4.22 -7.83 6.80
CA LYS A 23 -5.38 -8.52 7.43
C LYS A 23 -6.45 -8.84 6.38
N TYR A 24 -6.84 -7.84 5.59
CA TYR A 24 -7.78 -8.03 4.49
C TYR A 24 -7.30 -9.11 3.52
N ALA A 25 -6.02 -9.13 3.16
CA ALA A 25 -5.48 -10.11 2.24
C ALA A 25 -5.47 -11.54 2.80
N ILE A 26 -5.14 -11.70 4.08
CA ILE A 26 -5.18 -12.99 4.78
C ILE A 26 -6.61 -13.55 4.77
N GLU A 27 -7.59 -12.70 5.08
CA GLU A 27 -9.00 -13.06 5.14
C GLU A 27 -9.59 -13.37 3.76
N GLN A 28 -9.23 -12.59 2.75
CA GLN A 28 -9.91 -12.61 1.45
C GLN A 28 -9.18 -13.40 0.36
N PHE A 29 -7.87 -13.61 0.43
CA PHE A 29 -7.09 -14.21 -0.68
C PHE A 29 -6.33 -15.48 -0.26
N PRO A 30 -6.13 -16.45 -1.19
CA PRO A 30 -5.29 -17.64 -0.97
C PRO A 30 -3.84 -17.26 -0.64
N GLU A 31 -3.15 -18.13 0.10
CA GLU A 31 -1.77 -17.90 0.59
C GLU A 31 -0.80 -17.53 -0.54
N GLU A 32 -0.93 -18.19 -1.70
CA GLU A 32 -0.15 -17.92 -2.91
C GLU A 32 -0.27 -16.46 -3.40
N LEU A 33 -1.47 -15.86 -3.25
CA LEU A 33 -1.70 -14.45 -3.59
C LEU A 33 -1.30 -13.50 -2.45
N GLN A 34 -1.30 -13.96 -1.20
CA GLN A 34 -0.91 -13.11 -0.07
C GLN A 34 0.57 -12.70 -0.16
N GLU A 35 1.46 -13.62 -0.53
CA GLU A 35 2.89 -13.34 -0.66
C GLU A 35 3.18 -12.37 -1.82
N GLN A 36 2.49 -12.54 -2.94
CA GLN A 36 2.57 -11.62 -4.08
C GLN A 36 2.07 -10.22 -3.70
N LEU A 37 0.94 -10.14 -2.98
CA LEU A 37 0.37 -8.88 -2.51
C LEU A 37 1.30 -8.17 -1.51
N ASP A 38 1.92 -8.91 -0.58
CA ASP A 38 2.87 -8.37 0.40
C ASP A 38 4.09 -7.73 -0.31
N TYR A 39 4.65 -8.42 -1.31
CA TYR A 39 5.77 -7.92 -2.10
C TYR A 39 5.42 -6.67 -2.91
N GLU A 40 4.29 -6.65 -3.60
CA GLU A 40 3.85 -5.51 -4.41
C GLU A 40 3.57 -4.28 -3.56
N TRP A 41 2.97 -4.47 -2.37
CA TRP A 41 2.77 -3.37 -1.42
C TRP A 41 4.10 -2.86 -0.85
N TYR A 42 5.02 -3.76 -0.48
CA TYR A 42 6.34 -3.38 -0.01
C TYR A 42 7.08 -2.53 -1.04
N ALA A 43 7.04 -2.92 -2.33
CA ALA A 43 7.60 -2.14 -3.41
C ALA A 43 6.93 -0.76 -3.57
N ALA A 44 5.59 -0.70 -3.47
CA ALA A 44 4.83 0.55 -3.50
C ALA A 44 5.24 1.50 -2.35
N VAL A 45 5.40 0.96 -1.15
CA VAL A 45 5.74 1.70 0.06
C VAL A 45 7.19 2.15 0.05
N GLU A 46 8.13 1.30 -0.34
CA GLU A 46 9.54 1.68 -0.47
C GLU A 46 9.73 2.74 -1.56
N GLY A 47 8.98 2.62 -2.67
CA GLY A 47 8.88 3.66 -3.69
C GLY A 47 8.33 4.98 -3.12
N ALA A 48 7.26 4.93 -2.34
CA ALA A 48 6.65 6.11 -1.71
C ALA A 48 7.55 6.75 -0.64
N LYS A 49 8.26 5.95 0.17
CA LYS A 49 9.17 6.41 1.22
C LYS A 49 10.44 7.05 0.65
N ASN A 50 10.95 6.51 -0.45
CA ASN A 50 12.16 7.02 -1.11
C ASN A 50 11.86 8.03 -2.23
N CYS A 51 10.58 8.29 -2.53
CA CYS A 51 10.21 9.28 -3.54
C CYS A 51 10.59 10.70 -3.11
N LYS A 52 11.34 11.37 -3.98
CA LYS A 52 11.49 12.83 -3.93
C LYS A 52 10.14 13.49 -4.12
N GLU A 53 9.99 14.73 -3.67
CA GLU A 53 8.71 15.46 -3.69
C GLU A 53 8.08 15.53 -5.09
N GLU A 54 8.90 15.57 -6.14
CA GLU A 54 8.50 15.50 -7.56
C GLU A 54 7.85 14.18 -8.00
N ASN A 55 8.12 13.06 -7.31
CA ASN A 55 7.63 11.72 -7.65
C ASN A 55 6.53 11.22 -6.69
N ARG A 56 6.10 12.04 -5.72
CA ARG A 56 5.02 11.68 -4.77
C ARG A 56 3.71 11.34 -5.49
N GLY A 57 3.43 11.98 -6.62
CA GLY A 57 2.25 11.69 -7.44
C GLY A 57 2.26 10.26 -7.96
N GLU A 58 3.37 9.83 -8.56
CA GLU A 58 3.54 8.47 -9.10
C GLU A 58 3.43 7.40 -8.00
N ALA A 59 4.01 7.66 -6.83
CA ALA A 59 3.90 6.74 -5.69
C ALA A 59 2.46 6.58 -5.19
N LEU A 60 1.68 7.66 -5.15
CA LEU A 60 0.26 7.62 -4.80
C LEU A 60 -0.55 6.90 -5.88
N GLU A 61 -0.30 7.18 -7.16
CA GLU A 61 -0.95 6.48 -8.27
C GLU A 61 -0.68 4.98 -8.23
N TYR A 62 0.55 4.57 -7.87
CA TYR A 62 0.89 3.16 -7.73
C TYR A 62 0.14 2.48 -6.58
N LEU A 63 -0.04 3.17 -5.44
CA LEU A 63 -0.88 2.69 -4.35
C LEU A 63 -2.36 2.57 -4.77
N HIS A 64 -2.87 3.56 -5.50
CA HIS A 64 -4.24 3.52 -6.04
C HIS A 64 -4.44 2.36 -7.02
N TRP A 65 -3.48 2.13 -7.92
CA TRP A 65 -3.49 1.00 -8.84
C TRP A 65 -3.52 -0.34 -8.09
N TYR A 66 -2.71 -0.47 -7.04
CA TYR A 66 -2.65 -1.68 -6.24
C TYR A 66 -3.97 -1.97 -5.49
N VAL A 67 -4.63 -0.93 -4.95
CA VAL A 67 -5.97 -1.06 -4.35
C VAL A 67 -7.02 -1.47 -5.38
N ASP A 68 -6.98 -0.91 -6.60
CA ASP A 68 -7.88 -1.34 -7.70
C ASP A 68 -7.62 -2.81 -8.08
N LYS A 69 -6.35 -3.22 -8.19
CA LYS A 69 -5.97 -4.62 -8.45
C LYS A 69 -6.53 -5.56 -7.38
N LEU A 70 -6.34 -5.24 -6.10
CA LEU A 70 -6.89 -6.00 -4.98
C LEU A 70 -8.41 -6.15 -5.04
N SER A 71 -9.13 -5.11 -5.47
CA SER A 71 -10.59 -5.16 -5.61
C SER A 71 -11.05 -6.17 -6.67
N ARG A 72 -10.20 -6.43 -7.68
CA ARG A 72 -10.46 -7.32 -8.82
C ARG A 72 -9.87 -8.72 -8.63
N THR A 73 -8.95 -8.90 -7.68
CA THR A 73 -8.33 -10.19 -7.40
C THR A 73 -9.38 -11.21 -6.96
N PRO A 74 -9.35 -12.45 -7.48
CA PRO A 74 -10.27 -13.50 -7.07
C PRO A 74 -10.10 -13.83 -5.59
N LYS A 75 -11.19 -13.73 -4.83
CA LYS A 75 -11.22 -14.02 -3.40
C LYS A 75 -11.36 -15.51 -3.11
N LYS A 76 -10.94 -15.94 -1.93
CA LYS A 76 -11.32 -17.23 -1.34
C LYS A 76 -12.85 -17.35 -1.38
N LYS A 77 -13.34 -18.50 -1.81
CA LYS A 77 -14.76 -18.84 -1.81
C LYS A 77 -15.29 -19.01 -0.38
#